data_AF-A0A813VM57-F1
#
_entry.id   AF-A0A813VM57-F1
#
_cell.length_a   1.000
_cell.length_b   1.000
_cell.length_c   1.000
_cell.angle_alpha   90.00
_cell.angle_beta   90.00
_cell.angle_gamma   90.00
#
_symmetry.space_group_name_H-M   'P 1'
#
loop_
_entity.id
_entity.type
_entity.pdbx_description
1 polymer ?
#
loop_
_entity_poly.entity_id
_entity_poly.type
_entity_poly.pdbx_seq_one_letter_code
_entity_poly.pdbx_strand_id
1 'polypeptide(L)'
;MSSMTFGQKIFQPKPPIQGSFPLDHDGDCKKEMLEYMLCIKREKNDNSKCRLQAKEYLNCRMNNNLMEKRDLETFGYREIVENEQNNK
;
A
#
# COMPACT_ATOMS: atom_id res chain seq x y z
N MET A 1 9.82 17.04 41.25
CA MET A 1 11.06 17.27 40.48
C MET A 1 10.65 17.86 39.14
N SER A 2 10.87 19.16 38.94
CA SER A 2 10.50 19.85 37.71
C SER A 2 11.50 19.50 36.61
N SER A 3 11.01 18.85 35.55
CA SER A 3 11.77 18.46 34.37
C SER A 3 12.12 19.71 33.54
N MET A 4 13.41 19.98 33.39
CA MET A 4 13.95 21.05 32.54
C MET A 4 14.14 20.50 31.13
N THR A 5 13.19 20.68 30.21
CA THR A 5 13.37 20.37 28.78
C THR A 5 13.76 21.63 28.01
N PHE A 6 14.99 22.11 28.21
CA PHE A 6 15.59 23.13 27.37
C PHE A 6 16.12 22.48 26.08
N GLY A 7 15.58 22.86 24.92
CA GLY A 7 16.21 22.57 23.62
C GLY A 7 15.74 21.32 22.87
N GLN A 8 14.46 20.94 22.94
CA GLN A 8 13.93 19.95 22.00
C GLN A 8 13.95 20.52 20.58
N LYS A 9 14.85 20.02 19.72
CA LYS A 9 14.79 20.28 18.27
C LYS A 9 13.38 19.95 17.79
N ILE A 10 12.75 20.90 17.10
CA ILE A 10 11.48 20.68 16.41
C ILE A 10 11.70 19.50 15.45
N PHE A 11 11.13 18.34 15.77
CA PHE A 11 11.15 17.20 14.87
C PHE A 11 10.24 17.56 13.70
N GLN A 12 10.83 17.94 12.57
CA GLN A 12 10.11 18.04 11.31
C GLN A 12 10.10 16.63 10.71
N PRO A 13 8.98 15.88 10.82
CA PRO A 13 8.91 14.56 10.22
C PRO A 13 9.12 14.71 8.71
N LYS A 14 10.18 14.09 8.19
CA LYS A 14 10.29 13.92 6.75
C LYS A 14 9.14 13.00 6.32
N PRO A 15 8.36 13.37 5.30
CA PRO A 15 7.32 12.49 4.82
C PRO A 15 7.97 11.15 4.42
N PRO A 16 7.38 10.03 4.84
CA PRO A 16 7.90 8.71 4.49
C PRO A 16 7.85 8.49 2.99
N ILE A 17 8.91 7.89 2.47
CA ILE A 17 9.14 7.67 1.03
C ILE A 17 8.02 6.84 0.40
N GLN A 18 7.45 5.89 1.14
CA GLN A 18 6.37 5.00 0.67
C GLN A 18 4.99 5.43 1.19
N GLY A 19 4.94 6.62 1.79
CA GLY A 19 3.79 7.14 2.50
C GLY A 19 3.56 6.48 3.87
N SER A 20 3.06 7.25 4.84
CA SER A 20 2.65 6.78 6.17
C SER A 20 1.20 6.38 6.11
N PHE A 21 0.90 5.14 6.47
CA PHE A 21 -0.47 4.75 6.76
C PHE A 21 -1.07 5.71 7.82
N PRO A 22 -2.27 6.30 7.62
CA PRO A 22 -3.19 6.15 6.51
C PRO A 22 -3.02 7.27 5.45
N LEU A 23 -2.48 6.93 4.27
CA LEU A 23 -2.38 7.89 3.14
C LEU A 23 -3.69 8.13 2.42
N ASP A 24 -4.60 7.15 2.47
CA ASP A 24 -5.88 7.24 1.78
C ASP A 24 -6.91 7.84 2.72
N HIS A 25 -6.79 9.15 2.95
CA HIS A 25 -7.69 9.90 3.82
C HIS A 25 -9.10 10.01 3.22
N ASP A 26 -9.17 10.24 1.92
CA ASP A 26 -10.42 10.49 1.20
C ASP A 26 -11.08 9.19 0.69
N GLY A 27 -10.36 8.06 0.76
CA GLY A 27 -10.89 6.74 0.46
C GLY A 27 -10.97 6.47 -1.05
N ASP A 28 -10.07 7.07 -1.83
CA ASP A 28 -10.03 6.94 -3.30
C ASP A 28 -9.81 5.49 -3.75
N CYS A 29 -9.12 4.69 -2.93
CA CYS A 29 -8.83 3.27 -3.19
C CYS A 29 -9.55 2.33 -2.23
N LYS A 30 -10.65 2.82 -1.60
CA LYS A 30 -11.39 2.05 -0.60
C LYS A 30 -12.06 0.81 -1.18
N LYS A 31 -12.48 0.84 -2.44
CA LYS A 31 -13.16 -0.29 -3.09
C LYS A 31 -12.21 -1.48 -3.21
N GLU A 32 -11.06 -1.27 -3.83
CA GLU A 32 -10.01 -2.28 -4.03
C GLU A 32 -9.45 -2.76 -2.69
N MET A 33 -9.30 -1.85 -1.71
CA MET A 33 -8.94 -2.21 -0.34
C MET A 33 -9.95 -3.21 0.26
N LEU A 34 -11.25 -2.94 0.14
CA LEU A 34 -12.29 -3.82 0.67
C LEU A 34 -12.29 -5.17 -0.04
N GLU A 35 -12.13 -5.22 -1.36
CA GLU A 35 -12.06 -6.46 -2.13
C GLU A 35 -10.87 -7.32 -1.69
N TYR A 36 -9.70 -6.71 -1.47
CA TYR A 36 -8.54 -7.38 -0.90
C TYR A 36 -8.81 -7.90 0.52
N MET A 37 -9.39 -7.08 1.41
CA MET A 37 -9.71 -7.49 2.78
C MET A 37 -10.74 -8.62 2.84
N LEU A 38 -11.73 -8.60 1.95
CA LEU A 38 -12.71 -9.68 1.81
C LEU A 38 -12.04 -10.98 1.35
N CYS A 39 -11.10 -10.89 0.41
CA CYS A 39 -10.33 -12.06 -0.01
C CYS A 39 -9.52 -12.65 1.16
N ILE A 40 -8.77 -11.82 1.88
CA ILE A 40 -7.96 -12.24 3.04
C ILE A 40 -8.84 -12.94 4.08
N LYS A 41 -10.01 -12.38 4.37
CA LYS A 41 -10.97 -12.98 5.30
C LYS A 41 -11.50 -14.33 4.81
N ARG A 42 -11.80 -14.45 3.51
CA ARG A 42 -12.30 -15.69 2.89
C ARG A 42 -11.24 -16.79 2.89
N GLU A 43 -10.00 -16.44 2.58
CA GLU A 43 -8.87 -17.36 2.46
C GLU A 43 -8.14 -17.60 3.80
N LYS A 44 -8.76 -17.24 4.92
CA LYS A 44 -8.23 -17.47 6.28
C LYS A 44 -6.85 -16.86 6.50
N ASN A 45 -6.67 -15.61 6.07
CA ASN A 45 -5.42 -14.83 6.15
C ASN A 45 -4.28 -15.34 5.25
N ASP A 46 -4.59 -16.17 4.25
CA ASP A 46 -3.61 -16.55 3.25
C ASP A 46 -3.47 -15.47 2.16
N ASN A 47 -2.43 -14.65 2.29
CA ASN A 47 -2.16 -13.56 1.35
C ASN A 47 -1.75 -14.05 -0.05
N SER A 48 -1.19 -15.27 -0.16
CA SER A 48 -0.69 -15.78 -1.45
C SER A 48 -1.80 -15.90 -2.49
N LYS A 49 -3.01 -16.23 -2.03
CA LYS A 49 -4.22 -16.38 -2.86
C LYS A 49 -4.90 -15.07 -3.22
N CYS A 50 -4.60 -13.99 -2.49
CA CYS A 50 -5.21 -12.67 -2.66
C CYS A 50 -4.29 -11.68 -3.40
N ARG A 51 -3.25 -12.20 -4.06
CA ARG A 51 -2.26 -11.39 -4.77
C ARG A 51 -2.86 -10.55 -5.91
N LEU A 52 -3.93 -11.03 -6.55
CA LEU A 52 -4.60 -10.28 -7.61
C LEU A 52 -5.24 -8.99 -7.06
N GLN A 53 -6.04 -9.11 -6.00
CA GLN A 53 -6.72 -7.99 -5.35
C GLN A 53 -5.70 -7.04 -4.70
N ALA A 54 -4.61 -7.59 -4.13
CA ALA A 54 -3.53 -6.79 -3.58
C ALA A 54 -2.83 -5.94 -4.65
N LYS A 55 -2.59 -6.50 -5.84
CA LYS A 55 -2.03 -5.77 -6.99
C LYS A 55 -2.94 -4.62 -7.42
N GLU A 56 -4.24 -4.87 -7.56
CA GLU A 56 -5.22 -3.83 -7.94
C GLU A 56 -5.24 -2.68 -6.94
N TYR A 57 -5.24 -3.01 -5.65
CA TYR A 57 -5.16 -2.00 -4.58
C TYR A 57 -3.87 -1.17 -4.64
N LEU A 58 -2.72 -1.79 -4.87
CA LEU A 58 -1.45 -1.07 -5.03
C LEU A 58 -1.43 -0.19 -6.29
N ASN A 59 -1.98 -0.69 -7.41
CA ASN A 59 -2.12 0.08 -8.64
C ASN A 59 -2.99 1.32 -8.46
N CYS A 60 -4.12 1.20 -7.76
CA CYS A 60 -4.97 2.34 -7.45
C CYS A 60 -4.18 3.42 -6.68
N ARG A 61 -3.41 3.01 -5.66
CA ARG A 61 -2.60 3.95 -4.86
C ARG A 61 -1.51 4.63 -5.67
N MET A 62 -0.87 3.92 -6.60
CA MET A 62 0.13 4.49 -7.51
C MET A 62 -0.50 5.48 -8.52
N ASN A 63 -1.70 5.18 -9.01
CA ASN A 63 -2.41 6.03 -9.96
C ASN A 63 -2.91 7.33 -9.33
N ASN A 64 -3.37 7.27 -8.08
CA ASN A 64 -3.84 8.43 -7.31
C ASN A 64 -2.71 9.20 -6.59
N ASN A 65 -1.44 8.90 -6.90
CA ASN A 65 -0.28 9.52 -6.27
C ASN A 65 -0.25 9.37 -4.73
N LEU A 66 -0.92 8.36 -4.19
CA LEU A 66 -0.92 7.97 -2.77
C LEU A 66 0.28 7.08 -2.40
N MET A 67 1.11 6.74 -3.39
CA MET A 67 2.35 6.00 -3.28
C MET A 67 3.24 6.30 -4.50
N GLU A 68 4.57 6.21 -4.32
CA GLU A 68 5.51 6.30 -5.43
C GLU A 68 5.23 5.21 -6.48
N LYS A 69 5.21 5.60 -7.76
CA LYS A 69 5.04 4.67 -8.88
C LYS A 69 6.29 3.82 -9.01
N ARG A 70 6.16 2.52 -8.77
CA ARG A 70 7.25 1.54 -8.92
C ARG A 70 6.77 0.29 -9.63
N ASP A 71 7.70 -0.44 -10.21
CA ASP A 71 7.37 -1.67 -10.93
C ASP A 71 6.78 -2.72 -9.99
N LEU A 72 5.64 -3.29 -10.39
CA LEU A 72 4.97 -4.38 -9.68
C LEU A 72 5.87 -5.59 -9.46
N GLU A 73 6.88 -5.77 -10.32
CA GLU A 73 7.90 -6.79 -10.16
C GLU A 73 8.70 -6.66 -8.85
N THR A 74 8.98 -5.43 -8.42
CA THR A 74 9.73 -5.16 -7.19
C THR A 74 8.93 -5.56 -5.95
N PHE A 75 7.60 -5.57 -6.07
CA PHE A 75 6.69 -6.05 -5.04
C PHE A 75 6.40 -7.55 -5.13
N GLY A 76 7.07 -8.28 -6.03
CA GLY A 76 6.92 -9.73 -6.16
C GLY A 76 5.70 -10.17 -6.96
N TYR A 77 5.17 -9.34 -7.85
CA TYR A 77 4.02 -9.66 -8.73
C TYR A 77 4.42 -10.10 -10.15
N ARG A 78 5.69 -10.47 -10.39
CA ARG A 78 6.20 -10.88 -11.72
C ARG A 78 5.30 -11.90 -12.41
N GLU A 79 4.98 -12.98 -11.72
CA GLU A 79 4.15 -14.08 -12.23
C GLU A 79 2.77 -13.61 -12.71
N ILE A 80 2.18 -12.61 -12.06
CA ILE A 80 0.85 -12.11 -12.42
C ILE A 80 0.92 -11.19 -13.64
N VAL A 81 1.98 -10.39 -13.75
CA VAL A 81 2.21 -9.52 -14.92
C VAL A 81 2.46 -10.35 -16.18
N GLU A 82 3.27 -11.40 -16.08
CA GLU A 82 3.56 -12.32 -17.20
C GLU A 82 2.28 -13.03 -17.69
N ASN A 83 1.44 -13.50 -16.76
CA ASN A 83 0.19 -14.20 -17.12
C ASN A 83 -0.86 -13.29 -17.80
N GLU A 84 -0.87 -11.99 -17.49
CA GLU A 84 -1.73 -11.02 -18.17
C GLU A 84 -1.25 -10.68 -19.58
N GLN A 85 0.07 -10.61 -19.79
CA GLN A 85 0.66 -10.36 -21.12
C GLN A 85 0.40 -11.52 -22.09
N ASN A 86 0.31 -12.75 -21.59
CA ASN A 86 0.02 -13.94 -22.39
C ASN A 86 -1.47 -14.10 -22.74
N ASN A 87 -2.37 -13.32 -22.14
CA ASN A 87 -3.82 -13.38 -22.37
C ASN A 87 -4.35 -12.23 -23.25
N LYS A 88 -3.46 -11.45 -23.87
CA LYS A 88 -3.79 -10.33 -24.77
C LYS A 88 -3.30 -10.62 -26.18
#